data_AF-A0A1V2QXU0-F1
#
_entry.id   AF-A0A1V2QXU0-F1
#
_cell.length_a   1.000
_cell.length_b   1.000
_cell.length_c   1.000
_cell.angle_alpha   90.00
_cell.angle_beta   90.00
_cell.angle_gamma   90.00
#
_symmetry.space_group_name_H-M   'P 1'
#
loop_
_entity.id
_entity.type
_entity.pdbx_description
1 polymer ?
#
loop_
_entity_poly.entity_id
_entity_poly.type
_entity_poly.pdbx_seq_one_letter_code
_entity_poly.pdbx_strand_id
1 'polypeptide(L)'
;MAADPFLDHEQRPGVRPKRTRIVGLYTDPPENATVVCADELGPVIPRTFPPAPGWSGDGHRIKAPLDYSRGPERTWVYGAVRVRDGQAVTLTASSRNSLYYQRFLEMPEQANPVGDIHVITDNLSSHNSKSTREWLLDHPRIKHAFIPVGACRLNLQEPWWRLFRREALAGQSFADPNEIDHATRQATAALNARAKPWIWGRPTHKPRKLRRRFVYHL
;
A
#
# COMPACT_ATOMS: atom_id res chain seq x y z
N MET A 1 -19.13 33.78 2.47
CA MET A 1 -19.67 32.42 2.31
C MET A 1 -18.79 31.62 1.37
N ALA A 2 -18.07 30.65 1.92
CA ALA A 2 -17.83 29.33 1.37
C ALA A 2 -17.16 28.53 2.50
N ALA A 3 -17.91 27.60 3.09
CA ALA A 3 -17.42 26.75 4.15
C ALA A 3 -16.27 25.87 3.63
N ASP A 4 -15.23 25.74 4.46
CA ASP A 4 -14.06 24.91 4.21
C ASP A 4 -14.49 23.44 4.07
N PRO A 5 -14.39 22.81 2.89
CA PRO A 5 -14.79 21.43 2.76
C PRO A 5 -13.68 20.59 3.41
N PHE A 6 -14.06 19.71 4.35
CA PHE A 6 -13.24 18.71 5.07
C PHE A 6 -12.81 19.02 6.51
N LEU A 7 -13.52 19.90 7.23
CA LEU A 7 -13.50 19.88 8.70
C LEU A 7 -14.66 19.04 9.25
N ASP A 8 -14.56 17.71 9.08
CA ASP A 8 -15.37 16.80 9.87
C ASP A 8 -14.75 16.72 11.28
N HIS A 9 -15.47 17.30 12.23
CA HIS A 9 -15.05 17.56 13.60
C HIS A 9 -15.30 16.35 14.51
N GLU A 10 -14.76 15.17 14.19
CA GLU A 10 -14.65 14.12 15.20
C GLU A 10 -13.43 14.39 16.11
N GLN A 11 -13.67 15.18 17.16
CA GLN A 11 -12.68 15.48 18.18
C GLN A 11 -12.47 14.27 19.10
N ARG A 12 -11.43 13.48 18.82
CA ARG A 12 -10.88 12.51 19.79
C ARG A 12 -9.50 13.02 20.26
N PRO A 13 -9.28 13.20 21.58
CA PRO A 13 -8.12 13.94 22.12
C PRO A 13 -6.74 13.39 21.71
N GLY A 14 -6.61 12.13 21.31
CA GLY A 14 -5.35 11.54 20.83
C GLY A 14 -5.08 11.63 19.32
N VAL A 15 -6.05 12.06 18.50
CA VAL A 15 -5.94 12.02 17.03
C VAL A 15 -5.10 13.16 16.47
N ARG A 16 -5.22 14.37 17.03
CA ARG A 16 -4.49 15.56 16.53
C ARG A 16 -2.96 15.39 16.63
N PRO A 17 -2.35 14.99 17.76
CA PRO A 17 -0.90 14.87 17.86
C PRO A 17 -0.34 13.79 16.93
N LYS A 18 -0.99 12.62 16.87
CA LYS A 18 -0.59 11.52 15.98
C LYS A 18 -0.69 11.92 14.52
N ARG A 19 -1.80 12.55 14.10
CA ARG A 19 -1.96 13.05 12.73
C ARG A 19 -0.86 14.04 12.37
N THR A 20 -0.56 15.01 13.24
CA THR A 20 0.50 15.99 13.02
C THR A 20 1.85 15.30 12.84
N ARG A 21 2.17 14.29 13.67
CA ARG A 21 3.41 13.51 13.52
C ARG A 21 3.48 12.79 12.17
N ILE A 22 2.41 12.14 11.75
CA ILE A 22 2.37 11.44 10.45
C ILE A 22 2.55 12.42 9.28
N VAL A 23 1.84 13.56 9.32
CA VAL A 23 1.97 14.59 8.29
C VAL A 23 3.39 15.17 8.28
N GLY A 24 3.99 15.42 9.45
CA GLY A 24 5.36 15.90 9.58
C GLY A 24 6.36 14.96 8.91
N LEU A 25 6.25 13.64 9.12
CA LEU A 25 7.08 12.66 8.43
C LEU A 25 6.97 12.75 6.90
N TYR A 26 5.80 13.10 6.36
CA TYR A 26 5.65 13.26 4.90
C TYR A 26 6.20 14.57 4.36
N THR A 27 6.05 15.67 5.10
CA THR A 27 6.34 17.02 4.61
C THR A 27 7.73 17.52 4.99
N ASP A 28 8.24 17.05 6.12
CA ASP A 28 9.50 17.48 6.73
C ASP A 28 10.11 16.31 7.53
N PRO A 29 10.55 15.23 6.84
CA PRO A 29 11.14 14.08 7.49
C PRO A 29 12.46 14.46 8.19
N PRO A 30 12.83 13.78 9.29
CA PRO A 30 14.14 13.96 9.91
C PRO A 30 15.30 13.79 8.91
N GLU A 31 16.38 14.52 9.14
CA GLU A 31 17.57 14.44 8.30
C GLU A 31 18.10 12.99 8.24
N ASN A 32 18.52 12.57 7.05
CA ASN A 32 19.00 11.20 6.77
C ASN A 32 17.99 10.08 7.07
N ALA A 33 16.71 10.38 7.32
CA ALA A 33 15.70 9.36 7.53
C ALA A 33 14.97 8.99 6.24
N THR A 34 14.61 7.71 6.13
CA THR A 34 13.71 7.21 5.09
C THR A 34 12.30 7.07 5.66
N VAL A 35 11.31 7.63 4.98
CA VAL A 35 9.90 7.41 5.31
C VAL A 35 9.30 6.39 4.35
N VAL A 36 8.76 5.31 4.91
CA VAL A 36 8.03 4.28 4.18
C VAL A 36 6.63 4.14 4.75
N CYS A 37 5.65 3.91 3.87
CA CYS A 37 4.29 3.57 4.26
C CYS A 37 4.11 2.07 4.07
N ALA A 38 3.69 1.37 5.12
CA ALA A 38 3.54 -0.07 5.13
C ALA A 38 2.10 -0.48 5.44
N ASP A 39 1.68 -1.60 4.87
CA ASP A 39 0.36 -2.21 5.06
C ASP A 39 0.35 -3.64 4.48
N GLU A 40 -0.73 -4.38 4.72
CA GLU A 40 -0.99 -5.68 4.11
C GLU A 40 -2.25 -5.68 3.23
N LEU A 41 -2.14 -6.31 2.07
CA LEU A 41 -3.26 -6.62 1.19
C LEU A 41 -3.57 -8.12 1.27
N GLY A 42 -4.84 -8.46 1.51
CA GLY A 42 -5.30 -9.85 1.37
C GLY A 42 -6.44 -10.28 2.29
N PRO A 43 -6.68 -11.61 2.36
CA PRO A 43 -5.96 -12.63 1.58
C PRO A 43 -6.36 -12.59 0.10
N VAL A 44 -5.37 -12.72 -0.78
CA VAL A 44 -5.56 -13.13 -2.18
C VAL A 44 -5.67 -14.66 -2.17
N ILE A 45 -6.71 -15.18 -2.79
CA ILE A 45 -7.02 -16.62 -2.78
C ILE A 45 -6.91 -17.14 -4.20
N PRO A 46 -6.10 -18.18 -4.47
CA PRO A 46 -6.08 -18.87 -5.75
C PRO A 46 -7.47 -19.39 -6.12
N ARG A 47 -7.83 -19.33 -7.41
CA ARG A 47 -9.00 -20.04 -7.91
C ARG A 47 -8.59 -21.46 -8.24
N THR A 48 -9.21 -22.42 -7.58
CA THR A 48 -8.99 -23.84 -7.82
C THR A 48 -9.86 -24.33 -8.98
N PHE A 49 -9.78 -23.77 -10.20
CA PHE A 49 -10.67 -24.25 -11.29
C PHE A 49 -10.00 -24.47 -12.66
N PRO A 50 -10.08 -25.69 -13.22
CA PRO A 50 -9.89 -25.96 -14.63
C PRO A 50 -11.17 -25.64 -15.46
N PRO A 51 -11.07 -25.33 -16.76
CA PRO A 51 -9.91 -24.85 -17.50
C PRO A 51 -9.87 -23.31 -17.57
N ALA A 52 -8.77 -22.78 -18.10
CA ALA A 52 -8.59 -21.35 -18.34
C ALA A 52 -9.75 -20.74 -19.16
N PRO A 53 -10.02 -19.43 -19.02
CA PRO A 53 -10.96 -18.73 -19.90
C PRO A 53 -10.58 -18.98 -21.37
N GLY A 54 -11.48 -19.61 -22.13
CA GLY A 54 -11.21 -20.00 -23.51
C GLY A 54 -12.47 -20.32 -24.29
N TRP A 55 -12.28 -20.61 -25.56
CA TRP A 55 -13.31 -21.13 -26.46
C TRP A 55 -13.08 -22.63 -26.63
N SER A 56 -14.13 -23.42 -26.50
CA SER A 56 -14.10 -24.84 -26.84
C SER A 56 -13.98 -25.02 -28.35
N GLY A 57 -13.55 -26.21 -28.79
CA GLY A 57 -13.35 -26.51 -30.21
C GLY A 57 -14.62 -26.43 -31.08
N ASP A 58 -15.79 -26.39 -30.45
CA ASP A 58 -17.12 -26.20 -31.04
C ASP A 58 -17.59 -24.72 -31.02
N GLY A 59 -16.71 -23.78 -30.63
CA GLY A 59 -17.00 -22.34 -30.68
C GLY A 59 -17.86 -21.82 -29.52
N HIS A 60 -18.01 -22.59 -28.44
CA HIS A 60 -18.65 -22.11 -27.22
C HIS A 60 -17.64 -21.52 -26.23
N ARG A 61 -18.07 -20.51 -25.45
CA ARG A 61 -17.24 -20.02 -24.34
C ARG A 61 -17.21 -21.11 -23.27
N ILE A 62 -16.02 -21.53 -22.86
CA ILE A 62 -15.89 -22.49 -21.76
C ILE A 62 -16.42 -21.83 -20.49
N LYS A 63 -17.54 -22.37 -19.98
CA LYS A 63 -18.16 -21.95 -18.73
C LYS A 63 -17.64 -22.87 -17.64
N ALA A 64 -16.76 -22.36 -16.77
CA ALA A 64 -16.49 -23.04 -15.51
C ALA A 64 -17.81 -23.08 -14.71
N PRO A 65 -18.18 -24.22 -14.10
CA PRO A 65 -19.24 -24.27 -13.10
C PRO A 65 -18.96 -23.19 -12.05
N LEU A 66 -20.00 -22.46 -11.63
CA LEU A 66 -19.87 -21.42 -10.63
C LEU A 66 -19.75 -22.10 -9.26
N ASP A 67 -18.55 -22.54 -8.94
CA ASP A 67 -18.23 -23.13 -7.65
C ASP A 67 -17.72 -22.02 -6.71
N TYR A 68 -18.42 -21.87 -5.59
CA TYR A 68 -18.09 -20.91 -4.54
C TYR A 68 -16.96 -21.40 -3.62
N SER A 69 -16.40 -22.59 -3.90
CA SER A 69 -15.27 -23.16 -3.19
C SER A 69 -14.02 -22.32 -3.43
N ARG A 70 -13.61 -21.60 -2.39
CA ARG A 70 -12.32 -20.94 -2.30
C ARG A 70 -11.31 -21.99 -1.84
N GLY A 71 -10.19 -22.16 -2.55
CA GLY A 71 -9.11 -23.03 -2.09
C GLY A 71 -8.69 -22.69 -0.65
N PRO A 72 -8.17 -23.65 0.14
CA PRO A 72 -7.82 -23.42 1.54
C PRO A 72 -6.65 -22.44 1.70
N GLU A 73 -5.85 -22.28 0.64
CA GLU A 73 -4.62 -21.50 0.63
C GLU A 73 -4.91 -20.00 0.55
N ARG A 74 -4.24 -19.24 1.41
CA ARG A 74 -4.39 -17.79 1.54
C ARG A 74 -3.04 -17.13 1.39
N THR A 75 -2.93 -16.18 0.47
CA THR A 75 -1.71 -15.40 0.29
C THR A 75 -1.97 -13.96 0.70
N TRP A 76 -1.23 -13.48 1.68
CA TRP A 76 -1.16 -12.07 2.05
C TRP A 76 0.00 -11.41 1.32
N VAL A 77 -0.14 -10.15 0.95
CA VAL A 77 0.92 -9.34 0.35
C VAL A 77 1.23 -8.19 1.29
N TYR A 78 2.39 -8.21 1.91
CA TYR A 78 2.95 -7.07 2.62
C TYR A 78 3.58 -6.12 1.61
N GLY A 79 3.44 -4.81 1.81
CA GLY A 79 4.04 -3.80 0.94
C GLY A 79 4.53 -2.60 1.72
N ALA A 80 5.69 -2.07 1.34
CA ALA A 80 6.22 -0.81 1.82
C ALA A 80 6.57 0.10 0.66
N VAL A 81 5.91 1.26 0.53
CA VAL A 81 6.26 2.29 -0.45
C VAL A 81 7.09 3.40 0.20
N ARG A 82 8.24 3.70 -0.40
CA ARG A 82 9.12 4.79 0.02
C ARG A 82 8.58 6.11 -0.52
N VAL A 83 8.29 7.05 0.38
CA VAL A 83 7.57 8.29 0.03
C VAL A 83 8.38 9.14 -0.95
N ARG A 84 9.69 9.23 -0.74
CA ARG A 84 10.57 10.16 -1.47
C ARG A 84 10.69 9.91 -2.97
N ASP A 85 10.56 8.65 -3.42
CA ASP A 85 10.80 8.24 -4.80
C ASP A 85 9.74 7.25 -5.34
N GLY A 86 8.85 6.78 -4.48
CA GLY A 86 7.78 5.85 -4.82
C GLY A 86 8.22 4.42 -5.05
N GLN A 87 9.49 4.10 -4.81
CA GLN A 87 9.97 2.72 -4.86
C GLN A 87 9.30 1.89 -3.78
N ALA A 88 8.86 0.69 -4.12
CA ALA A 88 8.21 -0.23 -3.20
C ALA A 88 8.94 -1.55 -3.11
N VAL A 89 8.81 -2.21 -1.95
CA VAL A 89 9.14 -3.61 -1.75
C VAL A 89 7.89 -4.37 -1.33
N THR A 90 7.78 -5.62 -1.74
CA THR A 90 6.65 -6.50 -1.40
C THR A 90 7.11 -7.87 -0.95
N LEU A 91 6.35 -8.48 -0.05
CA LEU A 91 6.56 -9.85 0.43
C LEU A 91 5.22 -10.59 0.45
N THR A 92 5.14 -11.75 -0.20
CA THR A 92 3.99 -12.65 -0.05
C THR A 92 4.16 -13.56 1.16
N ALA A 93 3.07 -13.85 1.87
CA ALA A 93 3.07 -14.66 3.08
C ALA A 93 1.82 -15.54 3.17
N SER A 94 1.94 -16.73 3.78
CA SER A 94 0.81 -17.63 4.00
C SER A 94 -0.13 -17.19 5.14
N SER A 95 0.28 -16.20 5.95
CA SER A 95 -0.54 -15.68 7.05
C SER A 95 -0.16 -14.25 7.41
N ARG A 96 -1.11 -13.54 8.02
CA ARG A 96 -0.90 -12.18 8.54
C ARG A 96 -0.60 -12.23 10.04
N ASN A 97 0.68 -12.38 10.40
CA ASN A 97 1.14 -12.53 11.78
C ASN A 97 2.48 -11.81 12.03
N SER A 98 2.96 -11.81 13.27
CA SER A 98 4.20 -11.13 13.66
C SER A 98 5.45 -11.67 12.96
N LEU A 99 5.55 -12.98 12.74
CA LEU A 99 6.70 -13.60 12.08
C LEU A 99 6.85 -13.08 10.64
N TYR A 100 5.77 -13.07 9.86
CA TYR A 100 5.81 -12.56 8.50
C TYR A 100 5.96 -11.05 8.45
N TYR A 101 5.43 -10.33 9.44
CA TYR A 101 5.67 -8.90 9.56
C TYR A 101 7.15 -8.57 9.79
N GLN A 102 7.84 -9.30 10.67
CA GLN A 102 9.27 -9.14 10.92
C GLN A 102 10.09 -9.41 9.65
N ARG A 103 9.84 -10.54 8.98
CA ARG A 103 10.47 -10.85 7.67
C ARG A 103 10.21 -9.77 6.62
N PHE A 104 9.01 -9.22 6.61
CA PHE A 104 8.69 -8.11 5.73
C PHE A 104 9.50 -6.86 6.08
N LEU A 105 9.67 -6.52 7.36
CA LEU A 105 10.42 -5.33 7.79
C LEU A 105 11.92 -5.39 7.45
N GLU A 106 12.49 -6.57 7.31
CA GLU A 106 13.85 -6.74 6.77
C GLU A 106 13.98 -6.17 5.35
N MET A 107 12.91 -6.20 4.55
CA MET A 107 12.95 -5.75 3.15
C MET A 107 13.15 -4.24 2.98
N PRO A 108 12.32 -3.34 3.58
CA PRO A 108 12.60 -1.92 3.55
C PRO A 108 13.90 -1.58 4.29
N GLU A 109 14.31 -2.37 5.28
CA GLU A 109 15.60 -2.17 5.96
C GLU A 109 16.81 -2.41 5.05
N GLN A 110 16.79 -3.50 4.29
CA GLN A 110 17.82 -3.82 3.30
C GLN A 110 17.82 -2.84 2.13
N ALA A 111 16.63 -2.41 1.67
CA ALA A 111 16.48 -1.44 0.59
C ALA A 111 16.93 0.00 0.96
N ASN A 112 17.18 0.24 2.26
CA ASN A 112 17.61 1.51 2.81
C ASN A 112 18.77 1.28 3.80
N PRO A 113 20.00 1.05 3.33
CA PRO A 113 21.12 0.61 4.18
C PRO A 113 21.62 1.68 5.16
N VAL A 114 21.22 2.94 4.98
CA VAL A 114 21.70 4.08 5.77
C VAL A 114 20.52 4.83 6.39
N GLY A 115 20.72 5.29 7.62
CA GLY A 115 19.78 6.16 8.33
C GLY A 115 18.61 5.41 8.98
N ASP A 116 17.81 6.17 9.71
CA ASP A 116 16.58 5.69 10.35
C ASP A 116 15.48 5.46 9.31
N ILE A 117 14.59 4.51 9.58
CA ILE A 117 13.46 4.15 8.73
C ILE A 117 12.18 4.34 9.51
N HIS A 118 11.44 5.40 9.19
CA HIS A 118 10.12 5.64 9.75
C HIS A 118 9.06 4.85 8.97
N VAL A 119 8.53 3.82 9.61
CA VAL A 119 7.49 2.96 9.04
C VAL A 119 6.12 3.46 9.49
N ILE A 120 5.42 4.15 8.60
CA ILE A 120 4.03 4.57 8.80
C ILE A 120 3.12 3.38 8.53
N THR A 121 2.39 2.93 9.56
CA THR A 121 1.55 1.72 9.48
C THR A 121 0.34 1.83 10.41
N ASP A 122 -0.61 0.91 10.27
CA ASP A 122 -1.77 0.79 11.15
C ASP A 122 -1.44 0.11 12.49
N ASN A 123 -2.43 0.01 13.38
CA ASN A 123 -2.26 -0.59 14.71
C ASN A 123 -2.60 -2.10 14.74
N LEU A 124 -2.40 -2.83 13.64
CA LEU A 124 -2.62 -4.27 13.63
C LEU A 124 -1.81 -4.94 14.75
N SER A 125 -2.40 -5.94 15.41
CA SER A 125 -1.80 -6.57 16.60
C SER A 125 -0.42 -7.16 16.33
N SER A 126 -0.15 -7.64 15.11
CA SER A 126 1.17 -8.10 14.68
C SER A 126 2.22 -6.99 14.63
N HIS A 127 1.84 -5.72 14.42
CA HIS A 127 2.81 -4.62 14.29
C HIS A 127 3.38 -4.19 15.65
N ASN A 128 2.64 -4.41 16.73
CA ASN A 128 3.02 -4.00 18.07
C ASN A 128 3.01 -5.16 19.10
N SER A 129 3.04 -6.40 18.60
CA SER A 129 3.07 -7.59 19.45
C SER A 129 4.33 -7.60 20.32
N LYS A 130 4.33 -8.37 21.42
CA LYS A 130 5.54 -8.56 22.24
C LYS A 130 6.72 -9.05 21.38
N SER A 131 6.49 -10.07 20.55
CA SER A 131 7.49 -10.63 19.64
C SER A 131 8.05 -9.57 18.68
N THR A 132 7.21 -8.73 18.09
CA THR A 132 7.65 -7.66 17.18
C THR A 132 8.46 -6.59 17.90
N ARG A 133 8.04 -6.21 19.12
CA ARG A 133 8.79 -5.24 19.93
C ARG A 133 10.16 -5.77 20.37
N GLU A 134 10.25 -7.04 20.71
CA GLU A 134 11.52 -7.70 21.04
C GLU A 134 12.44 -7.77 19.82
N TRP A 135 11.91 -8.19 18.66
CA TRP A 135 12.66 -8.21 17.40
C TRP A 135 13.21 -6.82 17.02
N LEU A 136 12.42 -5.75 17.20
CA LEU A 136 12.86 -4.38 16.89
C LEU A 136 14.04 -3.89 17.76
N LEU A 137 14.34 -4.54 18.89
CA LEU A 137 15.53 -4.21 19.69
C LEU A 137 16.82 -4.50 18.90
N ASP A 138 16.81 -5.54 18.07
CA ASP A 138 17.94 -5.92 17.20
C ASP A 138 17.93 -5.14 15.87
N HIS A 139 16.84 -4.42 15.58
CA HIS A 139 16.65 -3.62 14.36
C HIS A 139 16.40 -2.14 14.69
N PRO A 140 17.35 -1.46 15.39
CA PRO A 140 17.10 -0.16 16.02
C PRO A 140 16.83 0.97 15.04
N ARG A 141 17.18 0.83 13.74
CA ARG A 141 16.90 1.85 12.71
C ARG A 141 15.42 1.92 12.35
N ILE A 142 14.66 0.86 12.60
CA ILE A 142 13.23 0.81 12.26
C ILE A 142 12.42 1.51 13.36
N LYS A 143 11.74 2.59 13.00
CA LYS A 143 10.93 3.41 13.89
C LYS A 143 9.47 3.41 13.44
N HIS A 144 8.59 2.71 14.15
CA HIS A 144 7.17 2.74 13.82
C HIS A 144 6.53 4.11 14.01
N ALA A 145 5.60 4.41 13.11
CA ALA A 145 4.74 5.57 13.15
C ALA A 145 3.29 5.15 12.93
N PHE A 146 2.66 4.75 14.03
CA PHE A 146 1.28 4.29 14.02
C PHE A 146 0.29 5.40 13.70
N ILE A 147 -0.48 5.21 12.63
CA ILE A 147 -1.60 6.11 12.30
C ILE A 147 -2.71 5.99 13.36
N PRO A 148 -3.53 7.02 13.59
CA PRO A 148 -4.71 6.92 14.43
C PRO A 148 -5.67 5.83 13.94
N VAL A 149 -6.34 5.16 14.87
CA VAL A 149 -7.40 4.19 14.54
C VAL A 149 -8.48 4.87 13.70
N GLY A 150 -8.90 4.21 12.62
CA GLY A 150 -9.89 4.73 11.68
C GLY A 150 -9.37 5.79 10.70
N ALA A 151 -8.05 6.06 10.67
CA ALA A 151 -7.45 7.07 9.80
C ALA A 151 -6.63 6.48 8.64
N CYS A 152 -7.10 5.39 8.00
CA CYS A 152 -6.42 4.73 6.87
C CYS A 152 -6.05 5.69 5.73
N ARG A 153 -6.83 6.76 5.53
CA ARG A 153 -6.54 7.86 4.59
C ARG A 153 -5.19 8.56 4.80
N LEU A 154 -4.54 8.37 5.96
CA LEU A 154 -3.21 8.87 6.25
C LEU A 154 -2.09 7.95 5.75
N ASN A 155 -2.41 6.72 5.35
CA ASN A 155 -1.43 5.75 4.85
C ASN A 155 -1.34 5.83 3.32
N LEU A 156 -0.22 6.33 2.79
CA LEU A 156 0.00 6.40 1.33
C LEU A 156 0.20 5.02 0.68
N GLN A 157 0.30 3.94 1.46
CA GLN A 157 0.28 2.58 0.94
C GLN A 157 -1.08 2.22 0.31
N GLU A 158 -2.20 2.79 0.82
CA GLU A 158 -3.56 2.52 0.31
C GLU A 158 -3.76 2.91 -1.17
N PRO A 159 -3.42 4.13 -1.62
CA PRO A 159 -3.47 4.45 -3.04
C PRO A 159 -2.42 3.68 -3.86
N TRP A 160 -1.28 3.29 -3.28
CA TRP A 160 -0.33 2.38 -3.96
C TRP A 160 -0.97 1.01 -4.20
N TRP A 161 -1.71 0.46 -3.23
CA TRP A 161 -2.46 -0.79 -3.40
C TRP A 161 -3.48 -0.71 -4.53
N ARG A 162 -4.09 0.46 -4.77
CA ARG A 162 -4.96 0.64 -5.94
C ARG A 162 -4.21 0.45 -7.26
N LEU A 163 -2.97 0.94 -7.36
CA LEU A 163 -2.12 0.73 -8.53
C LEU A 163 -1.69 -0.74 -8.64
N PHE A 164 -1.26 -1.32 -7.52
CA PHE A 164 -0.86 -2.72 -7.45
C PHE A 164 -1.98 -3.68 -7.85
N ARG A 165 -3.21 -3.51 -7.33
CA ARG A 165 -4.35 -4.35 -7.71
C ARG A 165 -4.61 -4.31 -9.22
N ARG A 166 -4.48 -3.13 -9.84
CA ARG A 166 -4.65 -2.99 -11.29
C ARG A 166 -3.55 -3.69 -12.07
N GLU A 167 -2.31 -3.61 -11.60
CA GLU A 167 -1.16 -4.22 -12.28
C GLU A 167 -1.10 -5.74 -12.09
N ALA A 168 -1.30 -6.20 -10.86
CA ALA A 168 -1.07 -7.58 -10.45
C ALA A 168 -2.31 -8.47 -10.52
N LEU A 169 -3.49 -7.96 -10.15
CA LEU A 169 -4.65 -8.81 -9.81
C LEU A 169 -5.83 -8.63 -10.77
N ALA A 170 -5.99 -7.46 -11.38
CA ALA A 170 -7.16 -7.17 -12.21
C ALA A 170 -7.21 -8.07 -13.44
N GLY A 171 -8.30 -8.84 -13.56
CA GLY A 171 -8.50 -9.78 -14.67
C GLY A 171 -7.71 -11.08 -14.56
N GLN A 172 -6.89 -11.24 -13.52
CA GLN A 172 -6.07 -12.44 -13.31
C GLN A 172 -6.84 -13.51 -12.52
N SER A 173 -6.47 -14.77 -12.77
CA SER A 173 -6.82 -15.92 -11.93
C SER A 173 -5.55 -16.68 -11.64
N PHE A 174 -5.34 -17.07 -10.38
CA PHE A 174 -4.13 -17.74 -9.94
C PHE A 174 -4.46 -19.18 -9.58
N ALA A 175 -3.64 -20.12 -10.05
CA ALA A 175 -3.76 -21.54 -9.74
C ALA A 175 -3.28 -21.85 -8.30
N ASP A 176 -2.22 -21.18 -7.86
CA ASP A 176 -1.59 -21.43 -6.56
C ASP A 176 -0.92 -20.15 -5.98
N PRO A 177 -0.39 -20.20 -4.74
CA PRO A 177 0.33 -19.09 -4.11
C PRO A 177 1.62 -18.66 -4.85
N ASN A 178 2.26 -19.56 -5.61
CA ASN A 178 3.47 -19.23 -6.35
C ASN A 178 3.16 -18.30 -7.53
N GLU A 179 2.03 -18.50 -8.21
CA GLU A 179 1.58 -17.57 -9.25
C GLU A 179 1.23 -16.20 -8.66
N ILE A 180 0.67 -16.14 -7.44
CA ILE A 180 0.42 -14.87 -6.74
C ILE A 180 1.74 -14.17 -6.40
N ASP A 181 2.74 -14.90 -5.90
CA ASP A 181 4.08 -14.36 -5.63
C ASP A 181 4.75 -13.86 -6.91
N HIS A 182 4.69 -14.63 -8.00
CA HIS A 182 5.24 -14.23 -9.29
C HIS A 182 4.59 -12.93 -9.81
N ALA A 183 3.26 -12.87 -9.84
CA ALA A 183 2.53 -11.68 -10.27
C ALA A 183 2.80 -10.47 -9.35
N THR A 184 2.96 -10.72 -8.05
CA THR A 184 3.35 -9.69 -7.07
C THR A 184 4.72 -9.11 -7.40
N ARG A 185 5.72 -9.94 -7.67
CA ARG A 185 7.09 -9.50 -8.02
C ARG A 185 7.11 -8.74 -9.35
N GLN A 186 6.43 -9.26 -10.37
CA GLN A 186 6.33 -8.60 -11.68
C GLN A 186 5.66 -7.23 -11.58
N ALA A 187 4.53 -7.15 -10.89
CA ALA A 187 3.81 -5.89 -10.71
C ALA A 187 4.61 -4.86 -9.90
N THR A 188 5.27 -5.29 -8.82
CA THR A 188 6.15 -4.40 -8.04
C THR A 188 7.28 -3.87 -8.91
N ALA A 189 7.94 -4.72 -9.71
CA ALA A 189 8.99 -4.28 -10.64
C ALA A 189 8.46 -3.30 -11.70
N ALA A 190 7.31 -3.58 -12.29
CA ALA A 190 6.68 -2.72 -13.30
C ALA A 190 6.25 -1.35 -12.73
N LEU A 191 5.77 -1.32 -11.48
CA LEU A 191 5.45 -0.09 -10.76
C LEU A 191 6.72 0.69 -10.37
N ASN A 192 7.77 0.01 -9.92
CA ASN A 192 9.05 0.61 -9.57
C ASN A 192 9.75 1.24 -10.77
N ALA A 193 9.65 0.63 -11.96
CA ALA A 193 10.22 1.17 -13.19
C ALA A 193 9.65 2.55 -13.59
N ARG A 194 8.46 2.90 -13.09
CA ARG A 194 7.77 4.17 -13.36
C ARG A 194 7.44 4.95 -12.08
N ALA A 195 8.11 4.61 -10.98
CA ALA A 195 7.87 5.20 -9.67
C ALA A 195 8.19 6.69 -9.67
N LYS A 196 7.40 7.43 -8.88
CA LYS A 196 7.55 8.86 -8.68
C LYS A 196 7.34 9.16 -7.20
N PRO A 197 7.93 10.26 -6.68
CA PRO A 197 7.67 10.72 -5.32
C PRO A 197 6.17 10.81 -5.01
N TRP A 198 5.78 10.32 -3.84
CA TRP A 198 4.42 10.43 -3.34
C TRP A 198 4.30 11.69 -2.48
N ILE A 199 3.72 12.74 -3.04
CA ILE A 199 3.58 14.03 -2.37
C ILE A 199 2.32 14.01 -1.50
N TRP A 200 2.49 14.24 -0.20
CA TRP A 200 1.36 14.41 0.71
C TRP A 200 0.66 15.76 0.50
N GLY A 201 -0.68 15.75 0.51
CA GLY A 201 -1.50 16.94 0.35
C GLY A 201 -1.82 17.30 -1.11
N ARG A 202 -2.42 18.48 -1.31
CA ARG A 202 -2.71 18.98 -2.66
C ARG A 202 -1.46 19.68 -3.21
N PRO A 203 -1.02 19.36 -4.44
CA PRO A 203 -0.04 20.19 -5.12
C PRO A 203 -0.54 21.64 -5.17
N THR A 204 0.36 22.60 -5.05
CA THR A 204 0.02 24.01 -5.24
C THR A 204 -0.64 24.18 -6.60
N HIS A 205 -1.82 24.82 -6.61
CA HIS A 205 -2.58 24.99 -7.84
C HIS A 205 -1.75 25.80 -8.83
N LYS A 206 -1.35 25.22 -9.96
CA LYS A 206 -0.73 26.02 -11.02
C LYS A 206 -1.78 27.02 -11.51
N PRO A 207 -1.50 28.34 -11.51
CA PRO A 207 -2.45 29.30 -12.04
C PRO A 207 -2.74 28.96 -13.49
N ARG A 208 -4.02 28.74 -13.82
CA ARG A 208 -4.43 28.52 -15.21
C ARG A 208 -4.17 29.82 -15.96
N LYS A 209 -3.25 29.82 -16.93
CA LYS A 209 -3.18 30.91 -17.91
C LYS A 209 -4.47 30.85 -18.75
N LEU A 210 -5.36 31.82 -18.56
CA LEU A 210 -6.53 32.00 -19.42
C LEU A 210 -6.02 32.22 -20.86
N ARG A 211 -6.28 31.25 -21.74
CA ARG A 211 -5.83 31.32 -23.14
C ARG A 211 -6.66 32.31 -23.97
N ARG A 212 -7.87 32.66 -23.54
CA ARG A 212 -8.76 33.62 -24.21
C ARG A 212 -9.58 34.37 -23.17
N ARG A 213 -9.63 35.71 -23.32
CA ARG A 213 -10.51 36.61 -22.58
C ARG A 213 -11.62 37.00 -23.54
N PHE A 214 -12.83 36.48 -23.34
CA PHE A 214 -13.99 36.93 -24.12
C PHE A 214 -14.44 38.26 -23.54
N VAL A 215 -14.42 39.30 -24.35
CA VAL A 215 -15.00 40.61 -24.03
C VAL A 215 -16.32 40.67 -24.80
N TYR A 216 -17.43 40.76 -24.06
CA TYR A 216 -18.73 41.03 -24.67
C TYR A 216 -18.83 42.55 -24.83
N HIS A 217 -19.03 43.00 -26.07
CA HIS A 217 -19.45 44.36 -26.35
C HIS A 217 -20.98 44.37 -26.32
N LEU A 218 -21.55 45.26 -25.51
CA LEU A 218 -22.97 45.56 -25.44
C LEU A 218 -23.35 46.58 -26.52
#